data_AF-A0A2A2M3X9-F1
#
_entry.id   AF-A0A2A2M3X9-F1
#
_cell.length_a   1.000
_cell.length_b   1.000
_cell.length_c   1.000
_cell.angle_alpha   90.00
_cell.angle_beta   90.00
_cell.angle_gamma   90.00
#
_symmetry.space_group_name_H-M   'P 1'
#
loop_
_entity.id
_entity.type
_entity.pdbx_description
1 polymer ?
#
loop_
_entity_poly.entity_id
_entity_poly.type
_entity_poly.pdbx_seq_one_letter_code
_entity_poly.pdbx_strand_id
1 'polypeptide(L)'
;MREARSGEKPYDTTKTRHDFSSWCEDSGIATDVGFTVGSMADSIAQEVRLDLAPHAEDYKVRVREERDGLPPDIAKQFKAAVHLTKSDEHAACDAFAAIDKAVPDQGSTTFNLALCAEAAGRYAEAADRYTRARLFAPDAGSAVSKGLERVASLAAGRDDVAIMRARSPVRGTGF
;
A
#
# COMPACT_ATOMS: atom_id res chain seq x y z
N MET A 1 -1.79 26.19 22.74
CA MET A 1 -2.39 26.77 21.53
C MET A 1 -3.32 25.71 20.96
N ARG A 2 -4.64 25.88 21.05
CA ARG A 2 -5.62 24.89 20.58
C ARG A 2 -5.81 25.14 19.08
N GLU A 3 -5.38 24.20 18.24
CA GLU A 3 -5.71 24.25 16.82
C GLU A 3 -7.23 24.19 16.64
N ALA A 4 -7.74 25.19 15.92
CA ALA A 4 -9.12 25.22 15.49
C ALA A 4 -9.36 23.99 14.61
N ARG A 5 -10.35 23.17 14.98
CA ARG A 5 -10.87 22.15 14.07
C ARG A 5 -11.47 22.88 12.87
N SER A 6 -10.73 22.95 11.76
CA SER A 6 -11.28 23.32 10.46
C SER A 6 -12.57 22.51 10.29
N GLY A 7 -13.70 23.20 10.07
CA GLY A 7 -15.02 22.58 9.84
C GLY A 7 -15.11 21.86 8.49
N GLU A 8 -13.98 21.51 7.91
CA GLU A 8 -13.86 20.78 6.66
C GLU A 8 -14.33 19.34 6.89
N LYS A 9 -15.38 18.95 6.16
CA LYS A 9 -15.83 17.56 6.13
C LYS A 9 -14.77 16.75 5.36
N PRO A 10 -13.98 15.88 6.01
CA PRO A 10 -12.94 15.11 5.31
C PRO A 10 -13.52 14.01 4.43
N TYR A 11 -14.80 13.70 4.62
CA TYR A 11 -15.51 12.61 3.96
C TYR A 11 -16.99 12.98 3.82
N ASP A 12 -17.49 12.96 2.58
CA ASP A 12 -18.90 13.15 2.26
C ASP A 12 -19.24 12.21 1.10
N THR A 13 -19.70 11.00 1.43
CA THR A 13 -20.10 10.00 0.43
C THR A 13 -21.35 9.28 0.93
N THR A 14 -22.38 9.24 0.08
CA THR A 14 -23.63 8.53 0.36
C THR A 14 -23.47 7.05 -0.04
N LYS A 15 -23.59 6.16 0.94
CA LYS A 15 -23.60 4.70 0.73
C LYS A 15 -25.03 4.18 0.91
N THR A 16 -25.51 3.35 -0.02
CA THR A 16 -26.87 2.79 0.03
C THR A 16 -26.83 1.26 0.00
N ARG A 17 -27.87 0.63 0.57
CA ARG A 17 -28.14 -0.80 0.51
C ARG A 17 -29.63 -1.00 0.24
N HIS A 18 -29.96 -2.08 -0.44
CA HIS A 18 -31.33 -2.48 -0.74
C HIS A 18 -31.43 -4.00 -0.62
N ASP A 19 -32.41 -4.47 0.14
CA ASP A 19 -32.72 -5.89 0.30
C ASP A 19 -34.25 -6.06 0.31
N PHE A 20 -34.74 -7.19 -0.19
CA PHE A 20 -36.15 -7.54 -0.14
C PHE A 20 -36.32 -9.04 0.13
N SER A 21 -37.32 -9.38 0.92
CA SER A 21 -37.71 -10.77 1.14
C SER A 21 -39.21 -10.93 1.03
N SER A 22 -39.65 -11.99 0.35
CA SER A 22 -41.04 -12.41 0.30
C SER A 22 -41.12 -13.85 0.78
N TRP A 23 -42.07 -14.14 1.67
CA TRP A 23 -42.36 -15.51 2.11
C TRP A 23 -43.85 -15.81 1.98
N CYS A 24 -44.18 -17.06 1.73
CA CYS A 24 -45.54 -17.57 1.81
C CYS A 24 -45.77 -18.13 3.22
N GLU A 25 -46.98 -17.94 3.75
CA GLU A 25 -47.37 -18.32 5.11
C GLU A 25 -47.30 -19.84 5.36
N ASP A 26 -47.37 -20.65 4.29
CA ASP A 26 -47.41 -22.11 4.31
C ASP A 26 -46.04 -22.81 4.19
N SER A 27 -44.97 -22.06 3.92
CA SER A 27 -43.68 -22.65 3.49
C SER A 27 -42.43 -21.92 3.97
N GLY A 28 -42.57 -20.82 4.73
CA GLY A 28 -41.43 -19.97 5.10
C GLY A 28 -41.41 -19.48 6.54
N ILE A 29 -40.22 -19.06 6.97
CA ILE A 29 -40.02 -18.25 8.17
C ILE A 29 -39.98 -16.79 7.72
N ALA A 30 -40.75 -15.92 8.38
CA ALA A 30 -40.69 -14.48 8.14
C ALA A 30 -39.27 -13.95 8.38
N THR A 31 -38.71 -13.24 7.41
CA THR A 31 -37.44 -12.55 7.61
C THR A 31 -37.63 -11.45 8.65
N ASP A 32 -36.78 -11.43 9.68
CA ASP A 32 -36.79 -10.35 10.64
C ASP A 32 -36.26 -9.06 9.99
N VAL A 33 -37.13 -8.07 9.84
CA VAL A 33 -36.78 -6.76 9.26
C VAL A 33 -35.68 -6.09 10.09
N GLY A 34 -35.69 -6.26 11.41
CA GLY A 34 -34.66 -5.71 12.30
C GLY A 34 -33.28 -6.25 11.96
N PHE A 35 -33.15 -7.57 11.83
CA PHE A 35 -31.94 -8.25 11.39
C PHE A 35 -31.47 -7.78 10.01
N THR A 36 -32.37 -7.64 9.02
CA THR A 36 -32.02 -7.17 7.67
C THR A 36 -31.52 -5.72 7.68
N VAL A 37 -32.18 -4.81 8.42
CA VAL A 37 -31.70 -3.43 8.55
C VAL A 37 -30.35 -3.37 9.27
N GLY A 38 -30.17 -4.18 10.32
CA GLY A 38 -28.90 -4.30 11.04
C GLY A 38 -27.77 -4.75 10.14
N SER A 39 -27.97 -5.79 9.32
CA SER A 39 -26.95 -6.29 8.39
C SER A 39 -26.60 -5.28 7.30
N MET A 40 -27.59 -4.52 6.80
CA MET A 40 -27.35 -3.41 5.87
C MET A 40 -26.53 -2.29 6.52
N ALA A 41 -26.86 -1.91 7.76
CA ALA A 41 -26.12 -0.91 8.51
C ALA A 41 -24.68 -1.34 8.79
N ASP A 42 -24.46 -2.60 9.19
CA ASP A 42 -23.14 -3.18 9.40
C ASP A 42 -22.30 -3.20 8.10
N SER A 43 -22.93 -3.53 6.97
CA SER A 43 -22.27 -3.49 5.67
C SER A 43 -21.80 -2.09 5.29
N ILE A 44 -22.64 -1.07 5.52
CA ILE A 44 -22.28 0.33 5.30
C ILE A 44 -21.16 0.75 6.27
N ALA A 45 -21.26 0.36 7.54
CA ALA A 45 -20.25 0.69 8.55
C ALA A 45 -18.89 0.08 8.21
N GLN A 46 -18.85 -1.16 7.70
CA GLN A 46 -17.62 -1.79 7.22
C GLN A 46 -17.02 -1.05 6.03
N GLU A 47 -17.85 -0.63 5.07
CA GLU A 47 -17.40 0.14 3.90
C GLU A 47 -16.83 1.51 4.32
N VAL A 48 -17.55 2.27 5.14
CA VAL A 48 -17.09 3.56 5.68
C VAL A 48 -15.80 3.40 6.49
N ARG A 49 -15.66 2.28 7.22
CA ARG A 49 -14.41 1.99 7.94
C ARG A 49 -13.24 1.81 6.98
N LEU A 50 -13.41 1.12 5.85
CA LEU A 50 -12.32 0.95 4.87
C LEU A 50 -11.97 2.27 4.16
N ASP A 51 -12.95 3.16 3.98
CA ASP A 51 -12.72 4.48 3.39
C ASP A 51 -11.89 5.42 4.31
N LEU A 52 -11.89 5.17 5.62
CA LEU A 52 -11.30 6.08 6.61
C LEU A 52 -10.12 5.48 7.40
N ALA A 53 -10.15 4.19 7.68
CA ALA A 53 -9.17 3.55 8.54
C ALA A 53 -8.01 2.96 7.73
N PRO A 54 -6.76 3.18 8.17
CA PRO A 54 -5.61 2.48 7.62
C PRO A 54 -5.83 0.97 7.68
N HIS A 55 -5.54 0.32 6.57
CA HIS A 55 -5.61 -1.13 6.43
C HIS A 55 -4.35 -1.63 5.73
N ALA A 56 -3.99 -2.88 5.98
CA ALA A 56 -2.91 -3.54 5.27
C ALA A 56 -3.41 -3.96 3.89
N GLU A 57 -2.61 -3.72 2.87
CA GLU A 57 -2.83 -4.19 1.51
C GLU A 57 -1.63 -5.02 1.05
N ASP A 58 -1.90 -6.16 0.43
CA ASP A 58 -0.88 -6.94 -0.26
C ASP A 58 -0.89 -6.57 -1.75
N TYR A 59 0.26 -6.16 -2.28
CA TYR A 59 0.40 -5.80 -3.68
C TYR A 59 1.66 -6.41 -4.27
N LYS A 60 1.63 -6.69 -5.57
CA LYS A 60 2.77 -7.23 -6.32
C LYS A 60 3.39 -6.13 -7.15
N VAL A 61 4.63 -5.77 -6.85
CA VAL A 61 5.40 -4.81 -7.66
C VAL A 61 6.37 -5.56 -8.55
N ARG A 62 6.43 -5.15 -9.82
CA ARG A 62 7.42 -5.68 -10.76
C ARG A 62 8.75 -4.99 -10.52
N VAL A 63 9.80 -5.79 -10.37
CA VAL A 63 11.19 -5.32 -10.41
C VAL A 63 11.58 -4.92 -11.83
N ARG A 64 12.62 -4.10 -11.95
CA ARG A 64 13.26 -3.79 -13.23
C ARG A 64 14.31 -4.83 -13.54
N GLU A 65 14.36 -5.24 -14.81
CA GLU A 65 15.21 -6.34 -15.28
C GLU A 65 16.24 -5.86 -16.32
N GLU A 66 16.20 -4.59 -16.69
CA GLU A 66 17.08 -3.98 -17.68
C GLU A 66 18.50 -3.84 -17.12
N ARG A 67 19.48 -4.19 -17.95
CA ARG A 67 20.90 -4.32 -17.56
C ARG A 67 21.79 -3.30 -18.27
N ASP A 68 21.19 -2.26 -18.83
CA ASP A 68 21.90 -1.24 -19.58
C ASP A 68 22.93 -0.55 -18.70
N GLY A 69 24.11 -0.29 -19.26
CA GLY A 69 25.25 0.28 -18.54
C GLY A 69 26.01 -0.68 -17.62
N LEU A 70 25.58 -1.94 -17.47
CA LEU A 70 26.31 -2.93 -16.64
C LEU A 70 27.44 -3.64 -17.42
N PRO A 71 28.64 -3.76 -16.83
CA PRO A 71 29.68 -4.68 -17.33
C PRO A 71 29.19 -6.14 -17.39
N PRO A 72 29.72 -6.98 -18.28
CA PRO A 72 29.19 -8.34 -18.51
C PRO A 72 29.16 -9.26 -17.28
N ASP A 73 30.13 -9.12 -16.37
CA ASP A 73 30.21 -9.83 -15.10
C ASP A 73 29.14 -9.34 -14.12
N ILE A 74 28.99 -8.02 -13.98
CA ILE A 74 27.95 -7.41 -13.12
C ILE A 74 26.54 -7.67 -13.69
N ALA A 75 26.37 -7.67 -15.00
CA ALA A 75 25.11 -8.00 -15.65
C ALA A 75 24.63 -9.44 -15.35
N LYS A 76 25.57 -10.39 -15.14
CA LYS A 76 25.26 -11.74 -14.69
C LYS A 76 24.83 -11.75 -13.22
N GLN A 77 25.52 -10.99 -12.38
CA GLN A 77 25.15 -10.83 -10.96
C GLN A 77 23.76 -10.18 -10.82
N PHE A 78 23.47 -9.15 -11.62
CA PHE A 78 22.17 -8.50 -11.65
C PHE A 78 21.06 -9.47 -12.05
N LYS A 79 21.29 -10.30 -13.07
CA LYS A 79 20.33 -11.34 -13.46
C LYS A 79 20.08 -12.34 -12.32
N ALA A 80 21.12 -12.71 -11.57
CA ALA A 80 20.98 -13.57 -10.40
C ALA A 80 20.18 -12.88 -9.28
N ALA A 81 20.44 -11.59 -9.02
CA ALA A 81 19.69 -10.78 -8.07
C ALA A 81 18.19 -10.72 -8.43
N VAL A 82 17.85 -10.48 -9.69
CA VAL A 82 16.46 -10.54 -10.19
C VAL A 82 15.83 -11.92 -10.00
N HIS A 83 16.59 -13.01 -10.12
CA HIS A 83 16.05 -14.35 -9.86
C HIS A 83 15.72 -14.54 -8.38
N LEU A 84 16.58 -14.04 -7.48
CA LEU A 84 16.38 -14.12 -6.04
C LEU A 84 15.10 -13.42 -5.58
N THR A 85 14.61 -12.39 -6.27
CA THR A 85 13.34 -11.71 -5.90
C THR A 85 12.12 -12.62 -5.93
N LYS A 86 12.22 -13.84 -6.48
CA LYS A 86 11.14 -14.84 -6.51
C LYS A 86 11.15 -15.79 -5.31
N SER A 87 12.27 -15.89 -4.60
CA SER A 87 12.50 -16.90 -3.57
C SER A 87 13.06 -16.33 -2.26
N ASP A 88 13.88 -15.29 -2.35
CA ASP A 88 14.57 -14.66 -1.23
C ASP A 88 14.75 -13.16 -1.52
N GLU A 89 13.78 -12.37 -1.08
CA GLU A 89 13.78 -10.92 -1.26
C GLU A 89 14.94 -10.24 -0.51
N HIS A 90 15.33 -10.77 0.65
CA HIS A 90 16.44 -10.21 1.43
C HIS A 90 17.76 -10.40 0.70
N ALA A 91 18.04 -11.61 0.23
CA ALA A 91 19.25 -11.89 -0.55
C ALA A 91 19.26 -11.09 -1.88
N ALA A 92 18.10 -10.87 -2.50
CA ALA A 92 18.01 -10.00 -3.67
C ALA A 92 18.41 -8.55 -3.33
N CYS A 93 17.93 -8.01 -2.21
CA CYS A 93 18.28 -6.67 -1.76
C CYS A 93 19.77 -6.52 -1.44
N ASP A 94 20.39 -7.51 -0.81
CA ASP A 94 21.83 -7.54 -0.56
C ASP A 94 22.62 -7.56 -1.88
N ALA A 95 22.17 -8.36 -2.85
CA ALA A 95 22.80 -8.45 -4.17
C ALA A 95 22.68 -7.13 -4.95
N PHE A 96 21.51 -6.47 -4.94
CA PHE A 96 21.36 -5.15 -5.56
C PHE A 96 22.23 -4.10 -4.87
N ALA A 97 22.38 -4.15 -3.55
CA ALA A 97 23.26 -3.23 -2.82
C ALA A 97 24.75 -3.44 -3.17
N ALA A 98 25.16 -4.69 -3.43
CA ALA A 98 26.52 -4.97 -3.92
C ALA A 98 26.73 -4.45 -5.35
N ILE A 99 25.73 -4.59 -6.23
CA ILE A 99 25.78 -4.07 -7.60
C ILE A 99 25.85 -2.54 -7.62
N ASP A 100 25.06 -1.85 -6.78
CA ASP A 100 25.07 -0.38 -6.65
C ASP A 100 26.43 0.15 -6.19
N LYS A 101 27.18 -0.61 -5.38
CA LYS A 101 28.56 -0.25 -5.01
C LYS A 101 29.53 -0.38 -6.18
N ALA A 102 29.32 -1.34 -7.07
CA ALA A 102 30.19 -1.60 -8.22
C ALA A 102 29.87 -0.67 -9.40
N VAL A 103 28.58 -0.43 -9.65
CA VAL A 103 28.06 0.44 -10.72
C VAL A 103 26.97 1.34 -10.11
N PRO A 104 27.37 2.46 -9.47
CA PRO A 104 26.44 3.40 -8.89
C PRO A 104 25.50 3.99 -9.94
N ASP A 105 24.30 4.37 -9.50
CA ASP A 105 23.33 5.11 -10.30
C ASP A 105 22.88 4.37 -11.59
N GLN A 106 23.04 3.05 -11.66
CA GLN A 106 22.38 2.25 -12.69
C GLN A 106 20.87 2.26 -12.41
N GLY A 107 20.07 2.63 -13.41
CA GLY A 107 18.66 2.96 -13.22
C GLY A 107 17.80 1.83 -12.66
N SER A 108 17.94 0.60 -13.16
CA SER A 108 17.21 -0.58 -12.68
C SER A 108 17.63 -0.99 -11.27
N THR A 109 18.93 -0.98 -10.97
CA THR A 109 19.47 -1.25 -9.63
C THR A 109 18.96 -0.21 -8.64
N THR A 110 18.99 1.07 -9.01
CA THR A 110 18.49 2.18 -8.19
C THR A 110 16.99 2.02 -7.90
N PHE A 111 16.21 1.67 -8.92
CA PHE A 111 14.77 1.38 -8.76
C PHE A 111 14.52 0.17 -7.85
N ASN A 112 15.25 -0.93 -8.04
CA ASN A 112 15.08 -2.14 -7.23
C ASN A 112 15.51 -1.91 -5.77
N LEU A 113 16.51 -1.05 -5.52
CA LEU A 113 16.86 -0.63 -4.17
C LEU A 113 15.80 0.28 -3.53
N ALA A 114 15.05 1.06 -4.33
CA ALA A 114 13.89 1.78 -3.83
C ALA A 114 12.81 0.81 -3.32
N LEU A 115 12.56 -0.29 -4.05
CA LEU A 115 11.65 -1.36 -3.59
C LEU A 115 12.14 -2.03 -2.30
N CYS A 116 13.44 -2.30 -2.19
CA CYS A 116 14.03 -2.86 -0.97
C CYS A 116 13.90 -1.90 0.24
N ALA A 117 14.06 -0.60 0.04
CA ALA A 117 13.85 0.39 1.08
C ALA A 117 12.36 0.49 1.46
N GLU A 118 11.46 0.44 0.48
CA GLU A 118 10.01 0.44 0.67
C GLU A 118 9.57 -0.77 1.52
N ALA A 119 9.98 -1.98 1.13
CA ALA A 119 9.67 -3.22 1.85
C ALA A 119 10.21 -3.23 3.29
N ALA A 120 11.34 -2.56 3.53
CA ALA A 120 11.92 -2.39 4.86
C ALA A 120 11.28 -1.27 5.70
N GLY A 121 10.23 -0.60 5.20
CA GLY A 121 9.58 0.53 5.87
C GLY A 121 10.42 1.81 5.91
N ARG A 122 11.52 1.87 5.16
CA ARG A 122 12.43 3.02 5.06
C ARG A 122 11.95 3.98 3.97
N TYR A 123 10.75 4.53 4.16
CA TYR A 123 10.03 5.30 3.13
C TYR A 123 10.78 6.53 2.62
N ALA A 124 11.49 7.27 3.48
CA ALA A 124 12.27 8.42 3.05
C ALA A 124 13.39 8.02 2.06
N GLU A 125 14.14 6.96 2.38
CA GLU A 125 15.17 6.42 1.49
C GLU A 125 14.59 5.87 0.19
N ALA A 126 13.44 5.19 0.27
CA ALA A 126 12.74 4.70 -0.92
C ALA A 126 12.36 5.86 -1.87
N ALA A 127 11.85 6.97 -1.34
CA ALA A 127 11.51 8.15 -2.12
C ALA A 127 12.73 8.78 -2.79
N ASP A 128 13.86 8.89 -2.08
CA ASP A 128 15.12 9.38 -2.64
C ASP A 128 15.62 8.50 -3.78
N ARG A 129 15.57 7.17 -3.61
CA ARG A 129 15.98 6.21 -4.64
C ARG A 129 15.05 6.22 -5.84
N TYR A 130 13.74 6.30 -5.66
CA TYR A 130 12.81 6.46 -6.79
C TYR A 130 13.07 7.76 -7.55
N THR A 131 13.28 8.87 -6.84
CA THR A 131 13.62 10.16 -7.46
C THR A 131 14.90 10.06 -8.27
N ARG A 132 15.92 9.37 -7.75
CA ARG A 132 17.17 9.14 -8.46
C ARG A 132 16.99 8.21 -9.66
N ALA A 133 16.24 7.12 -9.52
CA ALA A 133 15.94 6.20 -10.62
C ALA A 133 15.25 6.90 -11.79
N ARG A 134 14.45 7.95 -11.54
CA ARG A 134 13.86 8.78 -12.61
C ARG A 134 14.91 9.41 -13.55
N LEU A 135 16.09 9.71 -13.03
CA LEU A 135 17.18 10.33 -13.80
C LEU A 135 17.92 9.31 -14.67
N PHE A 136 18.04 8.07 -14.18
CA PHE A 136 18.89 7.04 -14.79
C PHE A 136 18.12 5.88 -15.46
N ALA A 137 16.81 5.84 -15.29
CA ALA A 137 15.87 4.97 -16.01
C ALA A 137 14.64 5.79 -16.44
N PRO A 138 14.76 6.66 -17.46
CA PRO A 138 13.65 7.52 -17.88
C PRO A 138 12.44 6.73 -18.41
N ASP A 139 12.68 5.53 -18.96
CA ASP A 139 11.65 4.57 -19.37
C ASP A 139 10.84 4.01 -18.17
N ALA A 140 11.38 4.12 -16.95
CA ALA A 140 10.72 3.76 -15.70
C ALA A 140 9.63 4.73 -15.27
N GLY A 141 9.43 5.86 -15.98
CA GLY A 141 8.71 7.03 -15.46
C GLY A 141 7.39 6.69 -14.78
N SER A 142 6.55 5.85 -15.39
CA SER A 142 5.27 5.43 -14.79
C SER A 142 5.43 4.54 -13.54
N ALA A 143 6.40 3.63 -13.52
CA ALA A 143 6.68 2.78 -12.37
C ALA A 143 7.28 3.58 -11.21
N VAL A 144 8.13 4.56 -11.51
CA VAL A 144 8.70 5.49 -10.53
C VAL A 144 7.63 6.37 -9.91
N SER A 145 6.75 6.97 -10.71
CA SER A 145 5.64 7.78 -10.17
C SER A 145 4.73 6.96 -9.25
N LYS A 146 4.35 5.74 -9.66
CA LYS A 146 3.58 4.82 -8.82
C LYS A 146 4.32 4.43 -7.53
N GLY A 147 5.64 4.27 -7.60
CA GLY A 147 6.48 4.00 -6.42
C GLY A 147 6.48 5.18 -5.44
N LEU A 148 6.65 6.41 -5.94
CA LEU A 148 6.62 7.63 -5.13
C LEU A 148 5.25 7.85 -4.47
N GLU A 149 4.16 7.69 -5.23
CA GLU A 149 2.79 7.78 -4.70
C GLU A 149 2.58 6.76 -3.59
N ARG A 150 2.97 5.51 -3.82
CA ARG A 150 2.81 4.43 -2.84
C ARG A 150 3.63 4.67 -1.58
N VAL A 151 4.89 5.06 -1.71
CA VAL A 151 5.77 5.37 -0.57
C VAL A 151 5.21 6.53 0.26
N ALA A 152 4.65 7.56 -0.38
CA ALA A 152 3.98 8.65 0.32
C ALA A 152 2.75 8.16 1.10
N SER A 153 1.89 7.34 0.48
CA SER A 153 0.73 6.74 1.13
C SER A 153 1.11 5.83 2.30
N LEU A 154 2.15 5.01 2.15
CA LEU A 154 2.64 4.13 3.22
C LEU A 154 3.23 4.93 4.39
N ALA A 155 3.94 6.03 4.11
CA ALA A 155 4.44 6.92 5.16
C ALA A 155 3.30 7.58 5.94
N ALA A 156 2.29 8.11 5.25
CA ALA A 156 1.10 8.68 5.89
C ALA A 156 0.33 7.62 6.71
N GLY A 157 0.11 6.44 6.12
CA GLY A 157 -0.57 5.33 6.81
C GLY A 157 0.17 4.85 8.07
N ARG A 158 1.51 4.84 8.06
CA ARG A 158 2.31 4.53 9.27
C ARG A 158 2.06 5.52 10.40
N ASP A 159 1.99 6.81 10.06
CA ASP A 159 1.73 7.87 11.03
C ASP A 159 0.28 7.79 11.55
N ASP A 160 -0.69 7.53 10.67
CA ASP A 160 -2.09 7.30 11.06
C ASP A 160 -2.24 6.12 12.01
N VAL A 161 -1.60 4.98 11.71
CA VAL A 161 -1.60 3.79 12.59
C VAL A 161 -0.98 4.12 13.94
N ALA A 162 0.11 4.90 13.99
CA ALA A 162 0.73 5.32 15.25
C ALA A 162 -0.22 6.20 16.07
N ILE A 163 -0.91 7.15 15.42
CA ILE A 163 -1.92 8.01 16.06
C ILE A 163 -3.08 7.17 16.59
N MET A 164 -3.60 6.22 15.80
CA MET A 164 -4.70 5.35 16.21
C MET A 164 -4.34 4.48 17.42
N ARG A 165 -3.12 3.92 17.45
CA ARG A 165 -2.62 3.13 18.59
C ARG A 165 -2.43 3.96 19.86
N ALA A 166 -2.10 5.24 19.73
CA ALA A 166 -1.93 6.15 20.87
C ALA A 166 -3.28 6.64 21.45
N ARG A 167 -4.38 6.53 20.71
CA ARG A 167 -5.72 6.93 21.17
C ARG A 167 -6.36 5.82 21.98
N SER A 168 -6.98 6.18 23.11
CA SER A 168 -7.80 5.25 23.89
C SER A 168 -8.93 4.69 23.02
N PRO A 169 -9.22 3.38 23.09
CA PRO A 169 -10.35 2.81 22.36
C PRO A 169 -11.62 3.54 22.77
N VAL A 170 -12.40 3.97 21.78
CA VAL A 170 -13.72 4.54 22.02
C VAL A 170 -14.56 3.43 22.65
N ARG A 171 -14.87 3.54 23.94
CA ARG A 171 -15.89 2.70 24.55
C ARG A 171 -17.22 3.15 23.96
N GLY A 172 -17.74 2.37 23.02
CA GLY A 172 -19.10 2.58 22.55
C GLY A 172 -20.04 2.52 23.75
N THR A 173 -20.76 3.61 24.01
CA THR A 173 -21.99 3.53 24.78
C THR A 173 -22.97 2.79 23.87
N GLY A 174 -23.19 1.50 24.16
CA GLY A 174 -24.16 0.69 23.43
C GLY A 174 -25.49 1.43 23.33
N PHE A 175 -26.12 1.33 22.16
CA PHE A 175 -27.54 1.62 21.98
C PHE A 175 -28.35 0.41 22.43
#